data_AF-A0A924QJE0-F1
#
_entry.id   AF-A0A924QJE0-F1
#
_cell.length_a   1.000
_cell.length_b   1.000
_cell.length_c   1.000
_cell.angle_alpha   90.00
_cell.angle_beta   90.00
_cell.angle_gamma   90.00
#
_symmetry.space_group_name_H-M   'P 1'
#
loop_
_entity.id
_entity.type
_entity.pdbx_description
1 polymer ?
#
loop_
_entity_poly.entity_id
_entity_poly.type
_entity_poly.pdbx_seq_one_letter_code
_entity_poly.pdbx_strand_id
1 'polypeptide(L)'
;MAVNIAGLSLAAWVDLVGSLAACLTTASFIPQALHSFKTRDVSGVSLGMYSVFTVGVALWLVYGLLLGAWPIVLANAITLVLALAILVMKLRYGSSPA
;
A
#
# COMPACT_ATOMS: atom_id res chain seq x y z
N MET A 1 23.59 19.52 -17.51
CA MET A 1 22.64 20.65 -17.50
C MET A 1 21.59 20.34 -16.44
N ALA A 2 21.59 21.03 -15.31
CA ALA A 2 20.57 20.81 -14.28
C ALA A 2 19.24 21.40 -14.78
N VAL A 3 18.23 20.56 -14.99
CA VAL A 3 16.88 21.02 -15.31
C VAL A 3 16.31 21.63 -14.04
N ASN A 4 16.13 22.95 -14.03
CA ASN A 4 15.58 23.71 -12.92
C ASN A 4 14.20 24.24 -13.34
N ILE A 5 13.15 23.74 -12.69
CA ILE A 5 11.76 24.14 -12.94
C ILE A 5 11.25 24.76 -11.63
N ALA A 6 10.79 26.01 -11.71
CA ALA A 6 10.27 26.77 -10.57
C ALA A 6 11.25 26.94 -9.38
N GLY A 7 12.57 26.90 -9.62
CA GLY A 7 13.59 27.10 -8.60
C GLY A 7 14.02 25.83 -7.85
N LEU A 8 13.43 24.67 -8.18
CA LEU A 8 13.79 23.37 -7.64
C LEU A 8 14.54 22.53 -8.68
N SER A 9 15.51 21.74 -8.21
CA SER A 9 16.18 20.74 -9.04
C SER A 9 15.21 19.61 -9.40
N LEU A 10 15.45 18.94 -10.53
CA LEU A 10 14.71 17.73 -10.90
C LEU A 10 14.71 16.68 -9.77
N ALA A 11 15.82 16.53 -9.05
CA ALA A 11 15.92 15.61 -7.92
C ALA A 11 14.92 15.95 -6.79
N ALA A 12 14.81 17.24 -6.43
CA ALA A 12 13.85 17.68 -5.41
C ALA A 12 12.39 17.42 -5.83
N TRP A 13 12.08 17.56 -7.12
CA TRP A 13 10.76 17.20 -7.65
C TRP A 13 10.47 15.70 -7.58
N VAL A 14 11.46 14.85 -7.89
CA VAL A 14 11.33 13.39 -7.78
C VAL A 14 11.06 12.99 -6.34
N ASP A 15 11.80 13.54 -5.37
CA ASP A 15 11.63 13.22 -3.96
C ASP A 15 10.26 13.67 -3.43
N LEU A 16 9.82 14.87 -3.81
CA LEU A 16 8.52 15.40 -3.39
C LEU A 16 7.36 14.57 -3.95
N VAL A 17 7.35 14.33 -5.26
CA VAL A 17 6.27 13.56 -5.91
C VAL A 17 6.27 12.12 -5.42
N GLY A 18 7.44 11.50 -5.28
CA GLY A 18 7.58 10.14 -4.76
C GLY A 18 7.07 10.03 -3.32
N SER A 19 7.40 10.99 -2.47
CA SER A 19 6.93 11.03 -1.08
C SER A 19 5.42 11.22 -0.99
N LEU A 20 4.85 12.15 -1.76
CA LEU A 20 3.40 12.37 -1.80
C LEU A 20 2.66 11.16 -2.34
N ALA A 21 3.17 10.53 -3.40
CA ALA A 21 2.59 9.31 -3.96
C ALA A 21 2.61 8.18 -2.92
N ALA A 22 3.73 7.96 -2.24
CA ALA A 22 3.87 6.97 -1.18
C ALA A 22 2.89 7.23 -0.02
N CYS A 23 2.80 8.47 0.45
CA CYS A 23 1.90 8.87 1.55
C CYS A 23 0.43 8.69 1.16
N LEU A 24 0.01 9.22 0.01
CA LEU A 24 -1.39 9.19 -0.41
C LEU A 24 -1.88 7.76 -0.67
N THR A 25 -1.08 6.95 -1.38
CA THR A 25 -1.44 5.56 -1.66
C THR A 25 -1.51 4.74 -0.39
N THR A 26 -0.52 4.83 0.49
CA THR A 26 -0.52 4.11 1.78
C THR A 26 -1.68 4.55 2.67
N ALA A 27 -1.92 5.86 2.79
CA ALA A 27 -3.01 6.41 3.60
C ALA A 27 -4.39 5.99 3.08
N SER A 28 -4.55 5.76 1.77
CA SER A 28 -5.82 5.30 1.19
C SER A 28 -6.30 3.94 1.73
N PHE A 29 -5.38 3.08 2.20
CA PHE A 29 -5.74 1.79 2.81
C PHE A 29 -6.26 1.93 4.24
N ILE A 30 -5.95 3.03 4.93
CA ILE A 30 -6.34 3.23 6.34
C ILE A 30 -7.86 3.34 6.48
N PRO A 31 -8.60 4.19 5.73
CA PRO A 31 -10.06 4.23 5.80
C PRO A 31 -10.71 2.88 5.55
N GLN A 32 -10.22 2.12 4.57
CA GLN A 32 -10.76 0.79 4.25
C GLN A 32 -10.50 -0.20 5.38
N ALA A 33 -9.27 -0.24 5.94
CA ALA A 33 -8.94 -1.08 7.07
C ALA A 33 -9.80 -0.74 8.29
N LEU A 34 -9.91 0.55 8.64
CA LEU A 34 -10.73 1.01 9.75
C LEU A 34 -12.20 0.66 9.57
N HIS A 35 -12.74 0.81 8.36
CA HIS A 35 -14.12 0.43 8.06
C HIS A 35 -14.32 -1.07 8.30
N SER A 36 -13.47 -1.92 7.71
CA SER A 36 -13.54 -3.38 7.90
C SER A 36 -13.39 -3.79 9.37
N PHE A 37 -12.48 -3.17 10.13
CA PHE A 37 -12.34 -3.46 11.57
C PHE A 37 -13.55 -3.03 12.39
N LYS A 38 -14.15 -1.88 12.05
CA LYS A 38 -15.30 -1.34 12.77
C LYS A 38 -16.58 -2.12 12.49
N THR A 39 -16.86 -2.43 11.23
CA THR A 39 -18.09 -3.13 10.82
C THR A 39 -17.97 -4.65 10.97
N ARG A 40 -16.73 -5.18 10.99
CA ARG A 40 -16.43 -6.61 10.82
C ARG A 40 -17.03 -7.20 9.54
N ASP A 41 -17.38 -6.34 8.59
CA ASP A 41 -17.91 -6.75 7.29
C ASP A 41 -16.80 -6.69 6.24
N VAL A 42 -16.52 -7.86 5.69
CA VAL A 42 -15.55 -8.10 4.62
C VAL A 42 -16.20 -8.83 3.44
N SER A 43 -17.54 -8.85 3.38
CA SER A 43 -18.30 -9.47 2.29
C SER A 43 -17.91 -8.90 0.92
N GLY A 44 -17.80 -7.57 0.82
CA GLY A 44 -17.37 -6.86 -0.40
C GLY A 44 -15.90 -7.00 -0.78
N VAL A 45 -15.05 -7.60 0.08
CA VAL A 45 -13.64 -7.83 -0.23
C VAL A 45 -13.48 -9.18 -0.91
N SER A 46 -13.04 -9.18 -2.17
CA SER A 46 -12.72 -10.42 -2.90
C SER A 46 -11.44 -11.05 -2.35
N LEU A 47 -11.55 -12.32 -1.91
CA LEU A 47 -10.40 -13.06 -1.37
C LEU A 47 -9.28 -13.22 -2.42
N GLY A 48 -9.63 -13.56 -3.66
CA GLY A 48 -8.66 -13.74 -4.73
C GLY A 48 -7.91 -12.44 -5.05
N MET A 49 -8.64 -11.32 -5.21
CA MET A 49 -8.03 -10.02 -5.48
C MET A 49 -7.09 -9.60 -4.36
N TYR A 50 -7.54 -9.69 -3.09
CA TYR A 50 -6.71 -9.27 -1.96
C TYR A 50 -5.50 -10.19 -1.72
N SER A 51 -5.61 -11.48 -2.06
CA SER A 51 -4.48 -12.41 -1.96
C SER A 51 -3.39 -12.06 -2.97
N VAL A 52 -3.76 -11.87 -4.24
CA VAL A 52 -2.82 -11.45 -5.30
C VAL A 52 -2.24 -10.07 -4.99
N PHE A 53 -3.05 -9.12 -4.54
CA PHE A 53 -2.60 -7.80 -4.11
C PHE A 53 -1.56 -7.89 -3.00
N THR A 54 -1.82 -8.68 -1.95
CA THR A 54 -0.91 -8.86 -0.80
C THR A 54 0.44 -9.45 -1.25
N VAL A 55 0.43 -10.47 -2.11
CA VAL A 55 1.66 -11.04 -2.68
C VAL A 55 2.39 -10.01 -3.54
N GLY A 56 1.67 -9.27 -4.38
CA GLY A 56 2.24 -8.21 -5.20
C GLY A 56 2.95 -7.13 -4.38
N VAL A 57 2.33 -6.66 -3.29
CA VAL A 57 2.94 -5.68 -2.37
C VAL A 57 4.18 -6.27 -1.68
N ALA A 58 4.16 -7.54 -1.29
CA ALA A 58 5.33 -8.20 -0.71
C ALA A 58 6.49 -8.27 -1.72
N LEU A 59 6.21 -8.59 -3.00
CA LEU A 59 7.20 -8.57 -4.06
C LEU A 59 7.73 -7.16 -4.32
N TRP A 60 6.88 -6.13 -4.30
CA TRP A 60 7.30 -4.74 -4.41
C TRP A 60 8.19 -4.28 -3.25
N LEU A 61 7.93 -4.76 -2.03
CA LEU A 61 8.80 -4.51 -0.88
C LEU A 61 10.19 -5.12 -1.09
N VAL A 62 10.25 -6.38 -1.52
CA VAL A 62 11.52 -7.06 -1.86
C VAL A 62 12.25 -6.29 -2.97
N TYR A 63 11.53 -5.91 -4.03
CA TYR A 63 12.09 -5.12 -5.12
C TYR A 63 12.66 -3.77 -4.65
N GLY A 64 11.93 -3.04 -3.80
CA GLY A 64 12.40 -1.78 -3.23
C GLY A 64 13.67 -1.95 -2.40
N LEU A 65 13.77 -3.04 -1.62
CA LEU A 65 14.98 -3.38 -0.86
C LEU A 65 16.16 -3.66 -1.78
N LEU A 66 15.95 -4.44 -2.86
CA LEU A 66 17.00 -4.73 -3.85
C LEU A 66 17.52 -3.47 -4.56
N LEU A 67 16.65 -2.47 -4.77
CA LEU A 67 17.03 -1.18 -5.34
C LEU A 67 17.62 -0.18 -4.32
N GLY A 68 17.53 -0.45 -3.02
CA GLY A 68 17.84 0.55 -1.99
C GLY A 68 16.89 1.76 -2.00
N ALA A 69 15.70 1.62 -2.57
CA ALA A 69 14.74 2.70 -2.76
C ALA A 69 13.82 2.85 -1.54
N TRP A 70 14.29 3.55 -0.50
CA TRP A 70 13.59 3.71 0.78
C TRP A 70 12.12 4.16 0.69
N PRO A 71 11.72 5.11 -0.20
CA PRO A 71 10.30 5.47 -0.33
C PRO A 71 9.41 4.29 -0.74
N ILE A 72 9.90 3.43 -1.65
CA ILE A 72 9.19 2.21 -2.09
C ILE A 72 9.11 1.21 -0.94
N VAL A 73 10.21 1.04 -0.20
CA VAL A 73 10.29 0.12 0.95
C VAL A 73 9.28 0.53 2.02
N LEU A 74 9.30 1.79 2.45
CA LEU A 74 8.43 2.29 3.51
C LEU A 74 6.94 2.20 3.12
N ALA A 75 6.59 2.60 1.90
CA ALA A 75 5.21 2.54 1.41
C ALA A 75 4.67 1.11 1.37
N ASN A 76 5.44 0.16 0.81
CA ASN A 76 5.00 -1.22 0.68
C ASN A 76 5.02 -1.97 2.01
N ALA A 77 5.93 -1.64 2.94
CA ALA A 77 5.93 -2.23 4.28
C ALA A 77 4.64 -1.89 5.04
N ILE A 78 4.24 -0.61 5.08
CA ILE A 78 3.01 -0.20 5.75
C ILE A 78 1.78 -0.80 5.05
N THR A 79 1.74 -0.73 3.71
CA THR A 79 0.65 -1.30 2.92
C THR A 79 0.51 -2.81 3.14
N LEU A 80 1.63 -3.55 3.25
CA LEU A 80 1.62 -5.00 3.48
C LEU A 80 1.00 -5.35 4.83
N VAL A 81 1.33 -4.59 5.89
CA VAL A 81 0.74 -4.80 7.23
C VAL A 81 -0.77 -4.59 7.18
N LEU A 82 -1.25 -3.51 6.55
CA LEU A 82 -2.68 -3.24 6.42
C LEU A 82 -3.39 -4.31 5.57
N ALA A 83 -2.78 -4.70 4.44
CA ALA A 83 -3.32 -5.70 3.54
C ALA A 83 -3.46 -7.08 4.21
N LEU A 84 -2.42 -7.50 4.94
CA LEU A 84 -2.44 -8.75 5.71
C LEU A 84 -3.53 -8.73 6.78
N ALA A 85 -3.71 -7.60 7.46
CA ALA A 85 -4.72 -7.50 8.51
C ALA A 85 -6.15 -7.66 7.95
N ILE A 86 -6.45 -7.06 6.78
CA ILE A 86 -7.73 -7.23 6.08
C ILE A 86 -7.86 -8.66 5.51
N LEU A 87 -6.81 -9.23 4.93
CA LEU A 87 -6.82 -10.58 4.37
C LEU A 87 -7.10 -11.62 5.47
N VAL A 88 -6.46 -11.49 6.63
CA VAL A 88 -6.72 -12.34 7.81
C VAL A 88 -8.17 -12.21 8.26
N MET A 89 -8.73 -11.00 8.27
CA MET A 89 -10.14 -10.79 8.58
C MET A 89 -11.05 -11.50 7.57
N LYS A 90 -10.76 -11.39 6.27
CA LYS A 90 -11.51 -12.09 5.22
C LYS A 90 -11.46 -13.61 5.39
N LEU A 91 -10.30 -14.17 5.74
CA LEU A 91 -10.15 -15.60 5.98
C LEU A 91 -10.88 -16.07 7.25
N ARG A 92 -11.01 -15.22 8.27
CA ARG A 92 -11.68 -15.57 9.54
C ARG A 92 -13.20 -15.39 9.51
N TYR A 93 -13.68 -14.33 8.88
CA TYR A 93 -15.10 -13.94 8.91
C TYR A 93 -15.81 -14.11 7.56
N GLY A 94 -15.08 -14.32 6.47
CA GLY A 94 -15.65 -14.47 5.12
C GLY A 94 -16.21 -15.84 4.81
N SER A 95 -16.25 -16.77 5.78
CA SER A 95 -16.75 -18.14 5.61
C SER A 95 -18.25 -18.30 5.89
N SER A 96 -19.01 -17.23 6.15
CA SER A 96 -20.48 -17.35 6.16
C SER A 96 -20.98 -17.54 4.72
N PRO A 97 -21.59 -18.69 4.38
CA PRO A 97 -22.28 -18.84 3.10
C PRO A 97 -23.41 -17.80 3.06
N ALA A 98 -23.46 -17.01 2.00
CA ALA A 98 -24.69 -16.34 1.59
C ALA A 98 -25.66 -17.39 1.01
#